data_AF-A0A2V7XGF1-F1
#
_entry.id   AF-A0A2V7XGF1-F1
#
_cell.length_a   1.000
_cell.length_b   1.000
_cell.length_c   1.000
_cell.angle_alpha   90.00
_cell.angle_beta   90.00
_cell.angle_gamma   90.00
#
_symmetry.space_group_name_H-M   'P 1'
#
loop_
_entity.id
_entity.type
_entity.pdbx_description
1 polymer ?
#
loop_
_entity_poly.entity_id
_entity_poly.type
_entity_poly.pdbx_seq_one_letter_code
_entity_poly.pdbx_strand_id
1 'polypeptide(L)'
;MTLRARLLLAQLPLVLAVLVVGALALQTLRSLGTASQNILTANYRSVLAAQRMKEAAERIDSAVLFIVAGHPEKAAAQIAHNRGAFESELGVEEGNITESGEKDAAAELRRRWEDYQARIAAFADDPSPRGADVYFRELQPRFLGLKETADRVLDMNQAAMVRKSEHAQAVARRLEMATLAGAVIALGLAVITTSRAITLALRPLNVLTHAVRRIGEKDFAARARVEGTHEIAALAADFNAMAERLAEFEQSSLGAVVQARQASHAAIESLPDPVVVFDGGGRILAANEAARTLLRLPRDEQAARLGDVDPAPRAAIERARAHVLGGRGPYVSQGYEEVVRLAVAGAERQFLPRGSALY
;
A
#
# COMPACT_ATOMS: atom_id res chain seq x y z
N MET A 1 16.20 2.66 12.41
CA MET A 1 14.92 1.92 12.41
C MET A 1 15.07 0.67 11.56
N THR A 2 14.42 -0.42 11.98
CA THR A 2 14.38 -1.68 11.24
C THR A 2 13.55 -1.54 9.96
N LEU A 3 13.84 -2.35 8.93
CA LEU A 3 13.01 -2.41 7.71
C LEU A 3 11.54 -2.71 8.05
N ARG A 4 11.33 -3.66 8.98
CA ARG A 4 10.00 -4.04 9.48
C ARG A 4 9.25 -2.85 10.10
N ALA A 5 9.90 -2.07 10.97
CA ALA A 5 9.26 -0.90 11.59
C ALA A 5 8.86 0.15 10.55
N ARG A 6 9.71 0.37 9.53
CA ARG A 6 9.42 1.33 8.45
C ARG A 6 8.22 0.90 7.61
N LEU A 7 8.09 -0.41 7.33
CA LEU A 7 6.94 -0.98 6.61
C LEU A 7 5.66 -0.93 7.44
N LEU A 8 5.71 -1.18 8.75
CA LEU A 8 4.56 -1.05 9.64
C LEU A 8 4.08 0.40 9.74
N LEU A 9 4.99 1.37 9.84
CA LEU A 9 4.64 2.80 9.83
C LEU A 9 3.99 3.24 8.51
N ALA A 10 4.32 2.60 7.38
CA ALA A 10 3.68 2.89 6.10
C ALA A 10 2.19 2.51 6.06
N GLN A 11 1.73 1.66 6.99
CA GLN A 11 0.32 1.25 7.10
C GLN A 11 -0.51 2.21 7.98
N LEU A 12 0.12 3.11 8.75
CA LEU A 12 -0.59 4.06 9.63
C LEU A 12 -1.65 4.90 8.91
N PRO A 13 -1.39 5.45 7.70
CA PRO A 13 -2.41 6.22 6.98
C PRO A 13 -3.65 5.39 6.66
N LEU A 14 -3.49 4.10 6.35
CA LEU A 14 -4.60 3.19 6.07
C LEU A 14 -5.42 2.90 7.33
N VAL A 15 -4.75 2.64 8.45
CA VAL A 15 -5.43 2.43 9.74
C VAL A 15 -6.20 3.69 10.15
N LEU A 16 -5.58 4.86 10.05
CA LEU A 16 -6.23 6.14 10.36
C LEU A 16 -7.44 6.39 9.45
N ALA A 17 -7.32 6.10 8.16
CA ALA A 17 -8.42 6.17 7.22
C ALA A 17 -9.61 5.30 7.62
N VAL A 18 -9.37 4.03 7.96
CA VAL A 18 -10.43 3.11 8.42
C VAL A 18 -11.10 3.62 9.69
N LEU A 19 -10.33 4.16 10.64
CA LEU A 19 -10.87 4.76 11.86
C LEU A 19 -11.75 5.98 11.56
N VAL A 20 -11.33 6.86 10.66
CA VAL A 20 -12.10 8.05 10.26
C VAL A 20 -13.39 7.66 9.54
N VAL A 21 -13.32 6.73 8.58
CA VAL A 21 -14.51 6.22 7.87
C VAL A 21 -15.47 5.55 8.86
N GLY A 22 -14.95 4.74 9.79
CA GLY A 22 -15.75 4.10 10.84
C GLY A 22 -16.42 5.11 11.76
N ALA A 23 -15.70 6.16 12.18
CA ALA A 23 -16.26 7.23 13.00
C ALA A 23 -17.39 8.00 12.29
N LEU A 24 -17.21 8.34 11.01
CA LEU A 24 -18.24 9.01 10.19
C LEU A 24 -19.48 8.13 9.99
N ALA A 25 -19.28 6.83 9.74
CA ALA A 25 -20.39 5.88 9.63
C ALA A 25 -21.20 5.79 10.94
N LEU A 26 -20.51 5.69 12.09
CA LEU A 26 -21.16 5.70 13.40
C LEU A 26 -21.91 7.00 13.69
N GLN A 27 -21.34 8.15 13.31
CA GLN A 27 -22.00 9.44 13.46
C GLN A 27 -23.27 9.53 12.60
N THR A 28 -23.22 9.03 11.38
CA THR A 28 -24.38 8.97 10.47
C THR A 28 -25.50 8.14 11.08
N LEU A 29 -25.19 6.92 11.55
CA LEU A 29 -26.15 6.05 12.22
C LEU A 29 -26.78 6.68 13.47
N ARG A 30 -25.96 7.34 14.31
CA ARG A 30 -26.46 8.03 15.52
C ARG A 30 -27.38 9.20 15.18
N SER A 31 -27.06 9.98 14.15
CA SER A 31 -27.90 11.11 13.72
C SER A 31 -29.28 10.64 13.23
N LEU A 32 -29.32 9.54 12.49
CA LEU A 32 -30.58 8.98 12.00
C LEU A 32 -31.42 8.38 13.14
N GLY A 33 -30.78 7.66 14.07
CA GLY A 33 -31.46 7.07 15.23
C GLY A 33 -32.08 8.11 16.17
N THR A 34 -31.33 9.16 16.51
CA THR A 34 -31.82 10.24 17.41
C THR A 34 -32.92 11.07 16.76
N ALA A 35 -32.77 11.42 15.48
CA ALA A 35 -33.82 12.13 14.75
C ALA A 35 -35.11 11.31 14.66
N SER A 36 -35.00 10.01 14.34
CA SER A 36 -36.15 9.10 14.28
C SER A 36 -36.85 8.97 15.64
N GLN A 37 -36.11 8.76 16.73
CA GLN A 37 -36.68 8.67 18.07
C GLN A 37 -37.42 9.94 18.49
N ASN A 38 -36.85 11.11 18.24
CA ASN A 38 -37.50 12.38 18.57
C ASN A 38 -38.79 12.59 17.77
N ILE A 39 -38.79 12.26 16.47
CA ILE A 39 -39.98 12.34 15.62
C ILE A 39 -41.08 11.36 16.08
N LEU A 40 -40.71 10.10 16.35
CA LEU A 40 -41.65 9.04 16.74
C LEU A 40 -42.20 9.19 18.16
N THR A 41 -41.44 9.75 19.08
CA THR A 41 -41.88 9.80 20.50
C THR A 41 -42.57 11.11 20.82
N ALA A 42 -42.14 12.22 20.23
CA ALA A 42 -42.65 13.54 20.53
C ALA A 42 -43.85 13.87 19.63
N ASN A 43 -43.65 14.00 18.31
CA ASN A 43 -44.70 14.49 17.41
C ASN A 43 -45.80 13.46 17.13
N TYR A 44 -45.46 12.16 17.07
CA TYR A 44 -46.45 11.11 16.83
C TYR A 44 -47.49 11.01 17.97
N ARG A 45 -47.10 11.33 19.21
CA ARG A 45 -48.03 11.35 20.36
C ARG A 45 -49.06 12.46 20.22
N SER A 46 -48.63 13.69 19.88
CA SER A 46 -49.54 14.81 19.59
C SER A 46 -50.45 14.50 18.40
N VAL A 47 -49.93 13.86 17.34
CA VAL A 47 -50.75 13.39 16.20
C VAL A 47 -51.86 12.43 16.65
N LEU A 48 -51.52 11.40 17.44
CA LEU A 48 -52.51 10.44 17.94
C LEU A 48 -53.53 11.09 18.88
N ALA A 49 -53.07 11.97 19.77
CA ALA A 49 -53.93 12.72 20.68
C ALA A 49 -54.94 13.57 19.89
N ALA A 50 -54.48 14.34 18.88
CA ALA A 50 -55.35 15.13 18.03
C ALA A 50 -56.37 14.28 17.24
N GLN A 51 -55.96 13.13 16.70
CA GLN A 51 -56.87 12.21 16.00
C GLN A 51 -57.96 11.65 16.93
N ARG A 52 -57.57 11.21 18.13
CA ARG A 52 -58.50 10.65 19.12
C ARG A 52 -59.42 11.71 19.71
N MET A 53 -58.93 12.93 19.92
CA MET A 53 -59.76 14.08 20.29
C MET A 53 -60.82 14.36 19.22
N LYS A 54 -60.44 14.36 17.94
CA LYS A 54 -61.42 14.52 16.84
C LYS A 54 -62.47 13.41 16.84
N GLU A 55 -62.07 12.15 16.97
CA GLU A 55 -63.00 11.03 17.02
C GLU A 55 -63.93 11.12 18.23
N ALA A 56 -63.41 11.48 19.41
CA ALA A 56 -64.21 11.69 20.60
C ALA A 56 -65.21 12.85 20.43
N ALA A 57 -64.79 13.96 19.84
CA ALA A 57 -65.67 15.10 19.53
C ALA A 57 -66.77 14.71 18.54
N GLU A 58 -66.45 13.95 17.48
CA GLU A 58 -67.43 13.42 16.51
C GLU A 58 -68.44 12.47 17.15
N ARG A 59 -67.99 11.60 18.06
CA ARG A 59 -68.88 10.70 18.82
C ARG A 59 -69.78 11.46 19.79
N ILE A 60 -69.29 12.53 20.40
CA ILE A 60 -70.09 13.43 21.25
C ILE A 60 -71.14 14.17 20.41
N ASP A 61 -70.74 14.75 19.29
CA ASP A 61 -71.65 15.47 18.37
C ASP A 61 -72.75 14.53 17.85
N SER A 62 -72.38 13.30 17.47
CA SER A 62 -73.34 12.25 17.11
C SER A 62 -74.27 11.88 18.27
N ALA A 63 -73.76 11.83 19.51
CA ALA A 63 -74.56 11.53 20.68
C ALA A 63 -75.55 12.64 21.04
N VAL A 64 -75.19 13.90 20.80
CA VAL A 64 -76.11 15.04 20.95
C VAL A 64 -77.33 14.89 20.03
N LEU A 65 -77.17 14.31 18.83
CA LEU A 65 -78.31 14.03 17.95
C LEU A 65 -79.27 12.98 18.51
N PHE A 66 -78.85 12.09 19.40
CA PHE A 66 -79.79 11.21 20.12
C PHE A 66 -80.67 12.00 21.11
N ILE A 67 -80.16 13.08 21.70
CA ILE A 67 -80.98 14.01 22.52
C ILE A 67 -82.04 14.66 21.62
N VAL A 68 -81.64 15.16 20.44
CA VAL A 68 -82.55 15.73 19.44
C VAL A 68 -83.61 14.72 18.99
N ALA A 69 -83.25 13.45 18.88
CA ALA A 69 -84.15 12.35 18.50
C ALA A 69 -85.03 11.82 19.65
N GLY A 70 -84.96 12.38 20.86
CA GLY A 70 -85.78 11.97 22.00
C GLY A 70 -85.26 10.74 22.77
N HIS A 71 -83.97 10.44 22.65
CA HIS A 71 -83.28 9.33 23.36
C HIS A 71 -82.13 9.85 24.26
N PRO A 72 -82.40 10.75 25.24
CA PRO A 72 -81.37 11.35 26.08
C PRO A 72 -80.60 10.34 26.93
N GLU A 73 -81.22 9.22 27.31
CA GLU A 73 -80.56 8.17 28.10
C GLU A 73 -79.42 7.49 27.33
N LYS A 74 -79.57 7.30 26.01
CA LYS A 74 -78.51 6.73 25.15
C LYS A 74 -77.39 7.76 24.92
N ALA A 75 -77.74 9.04 24.83
CA ALA A 75 -76.79 10.12 24.65
C ALA A 75 -75.88 10.30 25.88
N ALA A 76 -76.46 10.28 27.09
CA ALA A 76 -75.74 10.60 28.32
C ALA A 76 -74.51 9.69 28.54
N ALA A 77 -74.67 8.37 28.35
CA ALA A 77 -73.57 7.41 28.50
C ALA A 77 -72.46 7.62 27.47
N GLN A 78 -72.82 7.88 26.20
CA GLN A 78 -71.85 8.13 25.13
C GLN A 78 -71.11 9.45 25.32
N ILE A 79 -71.82 10.52 25.72
CA ILE A 79 -71.23 11.83 25.98
C ILE A 79 -70.24 11.73 27.14
N ALA A 80 -70.62 11.08 28.25
CA ALA A 80 -69.74 10.93 29.41
C ALA A 80 -68.44 10.17 29.08
N HIS A 81 -68.55 9.04 28.37
CA HIS A 81 -67.40 8.24 27.98
C HIS A 81 -66.43 9.01 27.07
N ASN A 82 -66.96 9.61 25.99
CA ASN A 82 -66.12 10.31 25.02
C ASN A 82 -65.58 11.64 25.58
N ARG A 83 -66.28 12.27 26.53
CA ARG A 83 -65.74 13.44 27.26
C ARG A 83 -64.49 13.08 28.04
N GLY A 84 -64.50 11.96 28.77
CA GLY A 84 -63.31 11.48 29.47
C GLY A 84 -62.16 11.14 28.52
N ALA A 85 -62.47 10.52 27.38
CA ALA A 85 -61.47 10.23 26.35
C ALA A 85 -60.86 11.51 25.76
N PHE A 86 -61.68 12.49 25.38
CA PHE A 86 -61.21 13.78 24.87
C PHE A 86 -60.29 14.46 25.89
N GLU A 87 -60.71 14.52 27.16
CA GLU A 87 -59.96 15.25 28.17
C GLU A 87 -58.63 14.60 28.53
N SER A 88 -58.58 13.27 28.53
CA SER A 88 -57.34 12.52 28.65
C SER A 88 -56.37 12.86 27.52
N GLU A 89 -56.84 12.87 26.27
CA GLU A 89 -55.99 13.13 25.10
C GLU A 89 -55.59 14.61 25.00
N LEU A 90 -56.47 15.55 25.41
CA LEU A 90 -56.11 16.97 25.50
C LEU A 90 -55.02 17.21 26.56
N GLY A 91 -55.05 16.48 27.67
CA GLY A 91 -53.97 16.50 28.67
C GLY A 91 -52.64 15.97 28.12
N VAL A 92 -52.68 14.96 27.22
CA VAL A 92 -51.49 14.47 26.53
C VAL A 92 -50.91 15.54 25.60
N GLU A 93 -51.76 16.20 24.80
CA GLU A 93 -51.36 17.27 23.89
C GLU A 93 -50.70 18.45 24.64
N GLU A 94 -51.36 18.97 25.68
CA GLU A 94 -50.83 20.08 26.46
C GLU A 94 -49.55 19.75 27.23
N GLY A 95 -49.38 18.48 27.61
CA GLY A 95 -48.17 17.97 28.25
C GLY A 95 -47.02 17.71 27.26
N ASN A 96 -47.28 17.79 25.96
CA ASN A 96 -46.36 17.37 24.91
C ASN A 96 -46.27 18.40 23.76
N ILE A 97 -46.08 19.67 24.12
CA ILE A 97 -45.84 20.75 23.16
C ILE A 97 -44.42 20.65 22.60
N THR A 98 -44.28 20.43 21.29
CA THR A 98 -43.00 20.19 20.60
C THR A 98 -42.74 21.17 19.46
N GLU A 99 -43.76 21.82 18.93
CA GLU A 99 -43.70 22.69 17.76
C GLU A 99 -44.03 24.15 18.08
N SER A 100 -43.47 25.07 17.28
CA SER A 100 -43.76 26.49 17.40
C SER A 100 -45.22 26.79 17.09
N GLY A 101 -45.91 27.50 17.98
CA GLY A 101 -47.33 27.84 17.86
C GLY A 101 -48.31 26.75 18.33
N GLU A 102 -47.83 25.55 18.64
CA GLU A 102 -48.67 24.44 19.10
C GLU A 102 -49.30 24.74 20.46
N LYS A 103 -48.55 25.41 21.35
CA LYS A 103 -49.07 25.86 22.65
C LYS A 103 -50.31 26.74 22.52
N ASP A 104 -50.32 27.66 21.57
CA ASP A 104 -51.44 28.57 21.37
C ASP A 104 -52.64 27.84 20.76
N ALA A 105 -52.38 26.89 19.85
CA ALA A 105 -53.40 26.02 19.28
C ALA A 105 -54.02 25.09 20.34
N ALA A 106 -53.23 24.50 21.22
CA ALA A 106 -53.69 23.66 22.33
C ALA A 106 -54.51 24.48 23.35
N ALA A 107 -54.06 25.69 23.69
CA ALA A 107 -54.82 26.59 24.57
C ALA A 107 -56.16 27.03 23.95
N GLU A 108 -56.21 27.28 22.64
CA GLU A 108 -57.47 27.53 21.92
C GLU A 108 -58.36 26.29 21.88
N LEU A 109 -57.78 25.10 21.70
CA LEU A 109 -58.49 23.84 21.70
C LEU A 109 -59.18 23.61 23.05
N ARG A 110 -58.49 23.86 24.17
CA ARG A 110 -59.08 23.81 25.51
C ARG A 110 -60.25 24.77 25.67
N ARG A 111 -60.08 26.05 25.31
CA ARG A 111 -61.17 27.04 25.44
C ARG A 111 -62.41 26.63 24.65
N ARG A 112 -62.23 26.16 23.41
CA ARG A 112 -63.33 25.68 22.56
C ARG A 112 -63.99 24.43 23.11
N TRP A 113 -63.20 23.54 23.70
CA TRP A 113 -63.68 22.32 24.32
C TRP A 113 -64.54 22.63 25.55
N GLU A 114 -64.09 23.54 26.43
CA GLU A 114 -64.85 24.00 27.59
C GLU A 114 -66.17 24.68 27.18
N ASP A 115 -66.14 25.57 26.17
CA ASP A 115 -67.35 26.21 25.63
C ASP A 115 -68.33 25.19 25.04
N TYR A 116 -67.82 24.21 24.28
CA TYR A 116 -68.64 23.15 23.69
C TYR A 116 -69.29 22.27 24.77
N GLN A 117 -68.53 21.88 25.81
CA GLN A 117 -69.05 21.10 26.93
C GLN A 117 -70.12 21.86 27.73
N ALA A 118 -69.89 23.14 28.03
CA ALA A 118 -70.84 23.98 28.74
C ALA A 118 -72.16 24.10 27.95
N ARG A 119 -72.07 24.25 26.62
CA ARG A 119 -73.26 24.33 25.77
C ARG A 119 -74.01 23.01 25.66
N ILE A 120 -73.30 21.86 25.62
CA ILE A 120 -73.94 20.54 25.64
C ILE A 120 -74.70 20.33 26.96
N ALA A 121 -74.11 20.70 28.10
CA ALA A 121 -74.77 20.57 29.40
C ALA A 121 -76.07 21.39 29.46
N ALA A 122 -76.01 22.66 29.05
CA ALA A 122 -77.20 23.52 28.99
C ALA A 122 -78.27 22.98 28.02
N PHE A 123 -77.87 22.35 26.92
CA PHE A 123 -78.79 21.73 25.97
C PHE A 123 -79.44 20.45 26.50
N ALA A 124 -78.74 19.67 27.34
CA ALA A 124 -79.28 18.46 27.95
C ALA A 124 -80.29 18.76 29.07
N ASP A 125 -80.13 19.87 29.79
CA ASP A 125 -80.99 20.27 30.91
C ASP A 125 -82.33 20.90 30.48
N ASP A 126 -82.40 21.50 29.28
CA ASP A 126 -83.64 22.05 28.69
C ASP A 126 -83.85 21.54 27.25
N PRO A 127 -84.30 20.28 27.07
CA PRO A 127 -84.59 19.72 25.76
C PRO A 127 -85.86 20.37 25.19
N SER A 128 -85.71 21.56 24.60
CA SER A 128 -86.82 22.27 23.98
C SER A 128 -87.41 21.45 22.81
N PRO A 129 -88.71 21.63 22.45
CA PRO A 129 -89.31 21.05 21.25
C PRO A 129 -88.62 21.44 19.93
N ARG A 130 -87.66 22.37 19.97
CA ARG A 130 -86.83 22.84 18.85
C ARG A 130 -85.37 22.37 18.95
N GLY A 131 -85.12 21.20 19.54
CA GLY A 131 -83.78 20.66 19.74
C GLY A 131 -82.90 20.65 18.47
N ALA A 132 -83.49 20.39 17.31
CA ALA A 132 -82.78 20.41 16.02
C ALA A 132 -82.30 21.83 15.64
N ASP A 133 -83.14 22.85 15.77
CA ASP A 133 -82.78 24.24 15.43
C ASP A 133 -81.65 24.75 16.34
N VAL A 134 -81.73 24.44 17.64
CA VAL A 134 -80.70 24.81 18.61
C VAL A 134 -79.39 24.08 18.31
N TYR A 135 -79.45 22.80 17.95
CA TYR A 135 -78.25 22.05 17.55
C TYR A 135 -77.55 22.71 16.34
N PHE A 136 -78.25 22.90 15.22
CA PHE A 136 -77.65 23.44 14.00
C PHE A 136 -77.18 24.89 14.15
N ARG A 137 -77.87 25.69 14.98
CA ARG A 137 -77.51 27.09 15.20
C ARG A 137 -76.38 27.29 16.20
N GLU A 138 -76.27 26.43 17.21
CA GLU A 138 -75.40 26.69 18.36
C GLU A 138 -74.36 25.60 18.64
N LEU A 139 -74.70 24.32 18.55
CA LEU A 139 -73.78 23.22 18.87
C LEU A 139 -72.92 22.85 17.67
N GLN A 140 -73.51 22.69 16.49
CA GLN A 140 -72.78 22.30 15.28
C GLN A 140 -71.65 23.29 14.94
N PRO A 141 -71.82 24.63 14.96
CA PRO A 141 -70.71 25.55 14.67
C PRO A 141 -69.58 25.46 15.69
N ARG A 142 -69.88 25.20 16.97
CA ARG A 142 -68.88 25.02 18.03
C ARG A 142 -68.11 23.72 17.85
N PHE A 143 -68.81 22.63 17.56
CA PHE A 143 -68.18 21.35 17.20
C PHE A 143 -67.25 21.50 15.99
N LEU A 144 -67.71 22.14 14.91
CA LEU A 144 -66.88 22.38 13.73
C LEU A 144 -65.64 23.22 14.06
N GLY A 145 -65.80 24.27 14.86
CA GLY A 145 -64.68 25.09 15.31
C GLY A 145 -63.70 24.36 16.23
N LEU A 146 -64.18 23.43 17.06
CA LEU A 146 -63.35 22.55 17.87
C LEU A 146 -62.54 21.60 16.98
N LYS A 147 -63.23 20.95 16.02
CA LYS A 147 -62.62 20.03 15.06
C LYS A 147 -61.56 20.72 14.20
N GLU A 148 -61.84 21.92 13.70
CA GLU A 148 -60.87 22.73 12.93
C GLU A 148 -59.62 23.06 13.75
N THR A 149 -59.78 23.33 15.05
CA THR A 149 -58.63 23.61 15.94
C THR A 149 -57.81 22.35 16.19
N ALA A 150 -58.45 21.19 16.38
CA ALA A 150 -57.76 19.91 16.49
C ALA A 150 -57.06 19.52 15.18
N ASP A 151 -57.66 19.82 14.02
CA ASP A 151 -57.03 19.66 12.71
C ASP A 151 -55.78 20.52 12.56
N ARG A 152 -55.80 21.76 13.05
CA ARG A 152 -54.63 22.63 13.05
C ARG A 152 -53.46 22.03 13.84
N VAL A 153 -53.73 21.49 15.03
CA VAL A 153 -52.72 20.79 15.85
C VAL A 153 -52.17 19.56 15.13
N LEU A 154 -53.05 18.76 14.52
CA LEU A 154 -52.69 17.59 13.73
C LEU A 154 -51.78 17.95 12.55
N ASP A 155 -52.18 18.93 11.75
CA ASP A 155 -51.45 19.38 10.57
C ASP A 155 -50.08 19.96 10.92
N MET A 156 -49.99 20.73 12.01
CA MET A 156 -48.72 21.28 12.50
C MET A 156 -47.73 20.16 12.83
N ASN A 157 -48.18 19.17 13.59
CA ASN A 157 -47.35 18.04 13.99
C ASN A 157 -46.98 17.11 12.83
N GLN A 158 -47.91 16.82 11.91
CA GLN A 158 -47.64 16.04 10.70
C GLN A 158 -46.66 16.76 9.78
N ALA A 159 -46.86 18.05 9.52
CA ALA A 159 -45.95 18.85 8.70
C ALA A 159 -44.55 18.93 9.34
N ALA A 160 -44.47 19.04 10.66
CA ALA A 160 -43.20 19.01 11.37
C ALA A 160 -42.49 17.65 11.25
N MET A 161 -43.22 16.54 11.36
CA MET A 161 -42.70 15.19 11.14
C MET A 161 -42.10 15.03 9.73
N VAL A 162 -42.81 15.50 8.70
CA VAL A 162 -42.32 15.46 7.31
C VAL A 162 -41.04 16.29 7.17
N ARG A 163 -41.04 17.56 7.60
CA ARG A 163 -39.86 18.44 7.52
C ARG A 163 -38.65 17.87 8.26
N LYS A 164 -38.84 17.36 9.48
CA LYS A 164 -37.76 16.76 10.28
C LYS A 164 -37.22 15.49 9.62
N SER A 165 -38.09 14.67 9.02
CA SER A 165 -37.69 13.48 8.26
C SER A 165 -36.87 13.84 7.02
N GLU A 166 -37.33 14.80 6.21
CA GLU A 166 -36.61 15.29 5.03
C GLU A 166 -35.25 15.89 5.40
N HIS A 167 -35.19 16.66 6.48
CA HIS A 167 -33.93 17.21 7.00
C HIS A 167 -32.97 16.11 7.45
N ALA A 168 -33.45 15.14 8.22
CA ALA A 168 -32.64 14.00 8.66
C ALA A 168 -32.09 13.20 7.47
N GLN A 169 -32.91 12.95 6.44
CA GLN A 169 -32.48 12.30 5.20
C GLN A 169 -31.45 13.14 4.43
N ALA A 170 -31.61 14.45 4.35
CA ALA A 170 -30.66 15.34 3.68
C ALA A 170 -29.30 15.36 4.40
N VAL A 171 -29.29 15.40 5.73
CA VAL A 171 -28.07 15.30 6.54
C VAL A 171 -27.41 13.93 6.35
N ALA A 172 -28.18 12.84 6.39
CA ALA A 172 -27.67 11.49 6.15
C ALA A 172 -27.01 11.35 4.77
N ARG A 173 -27.66 11.82 3.70
CA ARG A 173 -27.10 11.81 2.34
C ARG A 173 -25.80 12.61 2.22
N ARG A 174 -25.71 13.77 2.89
CA ARG A 174 -24.47 14.58 2.91
C ARG A 174 -23.34 13.84 3.62
N LEU A 175 -23.62 13.22 4.76
CA LEU A 175 -22.63 12.43 5.51
C LEU A 175 -22.21 11.18 4.73
N GLU A 176 -23.13 10.53 4.04
CA GLU A 176 -22.84 9.38 3.16
C GLU A 176 -21.90 9.77 2.02
N MET A 177 -22.21 10.85 1.29
CA MET A 177 -21.31 11.37 0.24
C MET A 177 -19.94 11.79 0.79
N ALA A 178 -19.90 12.45 1.96
CA ALA A 178 -18.65 12.81 2.62
C ALA A 178 -17.84 11.58 3.04
N THR A 179 -18.51 10.53 3.50
CA THR A 179 -17.88 9.25 3.88
C THR A 179 -17.31 8.55 2.65
N LEU A 180 -18.06 8.52 1.53
CA LEU A 180 -17.59 7.94 0.27
C LEU A 180 -16.40 8.72 -0.30
N ALA A 181 -16.50 10.05 -0.38
CA ALA A 181 -15.41 10.91 -0.85
C ALA A 181 -14.16 10.75 0.04
N GLY A 182 -14.35 10.75 1.36
CA GLY A 182 -13.30 10.49 2.34
C GLY A 182 -12.65 9.13 2.15
N ALA A 183 -13.43 8.07 1.92
CA ALA A 183 -12.92 6.72 1.68
C ALA A 183 -12.10 6.64 0.38
N VAL A 184 -12.54 7.29 -0.70
CA VAL A 184 -11.79 7.34 -1.98
C VAL A 184 -10.47 8.09 -1.81
N ILE A 185 -10.50 9.26 -1.15
CA ILE A 185 -9.28 10.06 -0.89
C ILE A 185 -8.31 9.26 -0.01
N ALA A 186 -8.82 8.64 1.06
CA ALA A 186 -8.04 7.79 1.95
C ALA A 186 -7.40 6.61 1.22
N LEU A 187 -8.15 5.92 0.36
CA LEU A 187 -7.63 4.82 -0.45
C LEU A 187 -6.52 5.30 -1.40
N GLY A 188 -6.74 6.42 -2.09
CA GLY A 188 -5.74 7.02 -2.97
C GLY A 188 -4.45 7.39 -2.22
N LEU A 189 -4.58 8.04 -1.05
CA LEU A 189 -3.44 8.35 -0.18
C LEU A 189 -2.72 7.09 0.29
N ALA A 190 -3.46 6.06 0.73
CA ALA A 190 -2.88 4.80 1.18
C ALA A 190 -2.09 4.10 0.06
N VAL A 191 -2.61 4.08 -1.17
CA VAL A 191 -1.90 3.54 -2.34
C VAL A 191 -0.62 4.32 -2.61
N ILE A 192 -0.68 5.66 -2.60
CA ILE A 192 0.48 6.52 -2.86
C ILE A 192 1.55 6.33 -1.77
N THR A 193 1.18 6.35 -0.49
CA THR A 193 2.13 6.20 0.63
C THR A 193 2.74 4.80 0.65
N THR A 194 1.93 3.76 0.45
CA THR A 194 2.40 2.38 0.41
C THR A 194 3.35 2.15 -0.76
N SER A 195 2.98 2.61 -1.96
CA SER A 195 3.82 2.51 -3.15
C SER A 195 5.18 3.19 -2.93
N ARG A 196 5.19 4.43 -2.43
CA ARG A 196 6.43 5.15 -2.10
C ARG A 196 7.28 4.43 -1.05
N ALA A 197 6.65 3.90 0.00
CA ALA A 197 7.35 3.16 1.05
C ALA A 197 8.01 1.89 0.50
N ILE A 198 7.30 1.13 -0.36
CA ILE A 198 7.82 -0.07 -1.02
C ILE A 198 9.00 0.30 -1.92
N THR A 199 8.86 1.32 -2.79
CA THR A 199 9.96 1.74 -3.67
C THR A 199 11.20 2.15 -2.88
N LEU A 200 11.03 2.91 -1.80
CA LEU A 200 12.13 3.31 -0.92
C LEU A 200 12.76 2.12 -0.18
N ALA A 201 11.97 1.13 0.20
CA ALA A 201 12.44 -0.10 0.85
C ALA A 201 13.20 -1.03 -0.11
N LEU A 202 12.79 -1.11 -1.39
CA LEU A 202 13.38 -1.99 -2.39
C LEU A 202 14.59 -1.39 -3.13
N ARG A 203 14.73 -0.07 -3.19
CA ARG A 203 15.87 0.59 -3.87
C ARG A 203 17.25 0.07 -3.38
N PRO A 204 17.50 -0.10 -2.07
CA PRO A 204 18.71 -0.72 -1.54
C PRO A 204 19.01 -2.13 -2.09
N LEU A 205 17.98 -2.97 -2.24
CA LEU A 205 18.11 -4.33 -2.76
C LEU A 205 18.54 -4.33 -4.23
N ASN A 206 18.06 -3.38 -5.03
CA ASN A 206 18.48 -3.23 -6.42
C ASN A 206 19.96 -2.83 -6.53
N VAL A 207 20.44 -1.95 -5.65
CA VAL A 207 21.87 -1.57 -5.60
C VAL A 207 22.76 -2.77 -5.27
N LEU A 208 22.39 -3.54 -4.25
CA LEU A 208 23.05 -4.80 -3.90
C LEU A 208 23.04 -5.80 -5.08
N THR A 209 21.89 -5.99 -5.72
CA THR A 209 21.74 -6.88 -6.87
C THR A 209 22.66 -6.49 -8.03
N HIS A 210 22.76 -5.19 -8.33
CA HIS A 210 23.69 -4.70 -9.36
C HIS A 210 25.15 -4.90 -8.98
N ALA A 211 25.51 -4.68 -7.71
CA ALA A 211 26.88 -4.90 -7.24
C ALA A 211 27.27 -6.39 -7.33
N VAL A 212 26.37 -7.31 -6.92
CA VAL A 212 26.56 -8.75 -7.05
C VAL A 212 26.78 -9.15 -8.51
N ARG A 213 25.97 -8.62 -9.45
CA ARG A 213 26.15 -8.91 -10.88
C ARG A 213 27.53 -8.47 -11.40
N ARG A 214 28.01 -7.27 -11.03
CA ARG A 214 29.34 -6.79 -11.40
C ARG A 214 30.47 -7.67 -10.85
N ILE A 215 30.37 -8.12 -9.61
CA ILE A 215 31.33 -9.09 -9.05
C ILE A 215 31.34 -10.39 -9.89
N GLY A 216 30.16 -10.87 -10.30
CA GLY A 216 30.03 -12.03 -11.20
C GLY A 216 30.69 -11.84 -12.57
N GLU A 217 30.79 -10.59 -13.05
CA GLU A 217 31.50 -10.19 -14.27
C GLU A 217 33.02 -9.98 -14.04
N LYS A 218 33.56 -10.42 -12.89
CA LYS A 218 34.95 -10.25 -12.44
C LYS A 218 35.37 -8.81 -12.12
N ASP A 219 34.43 -7.89 -11.98
CA ASP A 219 34.70 -6.53 -11.51
C ASP A 219 34.71 -6.48 -9.98
N PHE A 220 35.81 -6.98 -9.38
CA PHE A 220 36.00 -7.05 -7.93
C PHE A 220 36.14 -5.69 -7.24
N ALA A 221 36.22 -4.59 -8.00
CA ALA A 221 36.21 -3.24 -7.45
C ALA A 221 34.79 -2.73 -7.16
N ALA A 222 33.74 -3.44 -7.62
CA ALA A 222 32.36 -3.08 -7.35
C ALA A 222 32.05 -3.09 -5.84
N ARG A 223 31.33 -2.07 -5.37
CA ARG A 223 30.89 -1.94 -3.96
C ARG A 223 29.42 -1.58 -3.89
N ALA A 224 28.68 -2.21 -2.99
CA ALA A 224 27.30 -1.86 -2.68
C ALA A 224 27.31 -0.71 -1.65
N ARG A 225 27.19 0.53 -2.11
CA ARG A 225 27.00 1.69 -1.23
C ARG A 225 25.51 1.85 -0.98
N VAL A 226 25.07 1.43 0.20
CA VAL A 226 23.67 1.42 0.56
C VAL A 226 23.47 2.33 1.76
N GLU A 227 22.77 3.44 1.54
CA GLU A 227 22.28 4.29 2.61
C GLU A 227 20.90 3.79 3.04
N GLY A 228 20.69 3.45 4.31
CA GLY A 228 19.39 2.93 4.71
C GLY A 228 19.30 2.25 6.08
N THR A 229 18.34 1.33 6.18
CA THR A 229 17.98 0.61 7.40
C THR A 229 19.13 -0.26 7.90
N HIS A 230 19.18 -0.47 9.21
CA HIS A 230 20.33 -1.12 9.85
C HIS A 230 20.61 -2.51 9.28
N GLU A 231 19.57 -3.27 8.93
CA GLU A 231 19.70 -4.63 8.41
C GLU A 231 20.28 -4.68 7.00
N ILE A 232 19.83 -3.80 6.10
CA ILE A 232 20.34 -3.78 4.72
C ILE A 232 21.74 -3.15 4.69
N ALA A 233 21.99 -2.16 5.54
CA ALA A 233 23.33 -1.58 5.69
C ALA A 233 24.33 -2.63 6.22
N ALA A 234 23.92 -3.47 7.19
CA ALA A 234 24.75 -4.57 7.67
C ALA A 234 25.03 -5.59 6.55
N LEU A 235 24.01 -6.00 5.80
CA LEU A 235 24.18 -6.91 4.66
C LEU A 235 25.11 -6.32 3.57
N ALA A 236 25.01 -5.02 3.31
CA ALA A 236 25.89 -4.33 2.36
C ALA A 236 27.35 -4.29 2.85
N ALA A 237 27.56 -4.12 4.15
CA ALA A 237 28.90 -4.17 4.75
C ALA A 237 29.51 -5.58 4.62
N ASP A 238 28.75 -6.62 4.95
CA ASP A 238 29.21 -8.02 4.82
C ASP A 238 29.51 -8.37 3.37
N PHE A 239 28.67 -7.93 2.43
CA PHE A 239 28.92 -8.09 0.99
C PHE A 239 30.20 -7.37 0.53
N ASN A 240 30.42 -6.13 0.97
CA ASN A 240 31.61 -5.36 0.60
C ASN A 240 32.90 -6.01 1.15
N ALA A 241 32.86 -6.55 2.37
CA ALA A 241 33.99 -7.29 2.95
C ALA A 241 34.32 -8.57 2.17
N MET A 242 33.30 -9.28 1.68
CA MET A 242 33.49 -10.42 0.78
C MET A 242 34.14 -10.01 -0.55
N ALA A 243 33.65 -8.92 -1.16
CA ALA A 243 34.20 -8.40 -2.41
C ALA A 243 35.67 -7.95 -2.27
N GLU A 244 36.04 -7.40 -1.12
CA GLU A 244 37.41 -7.03 -0.79
C GLU A 244 38.33 -8.25 -0.71
N ARG A 245 37.95 -9.29 0.04
CA ARG A 245 38.72 -10.54 0.11
C ARG A 245 38.89 -11.21 -1.26
N LEU A 246 37.88 -11.13 -2.11
CA LEU A 246 37.94 -11.70 -3.47
C LEU A 246 38.90 -10.90 -4.37
N ALA A 247 38.91 -9.57 -4.23
CA ALA A 247 39.86 -8.71 -4.93
C ALA A 247 41.30 -8.97 -4.49
N GLU A 248 41.54 -9.12 -3.19
CA GLU A 248 42.87 -9.46 -2.64
C GLU A 248 43.35 -10.82 -3.13
N PHE A 249 42.47 -11.84 -3.15
CA PHE A 249 42.80 -13.18 -3.64
C PHE A 249 43.18 -13.19 -5.13
N GLU A 250 42.43 -12.47 -5.96
CA GLU A 250 42.72 -12.35 -7.40
C GLU A 250 44.04 -11.63 -7.64
N GLN A 251 44.30 -10.51 -6.94
CA GLN A 251 45.56 -9.78 -7.03
C GLN A 251 46.75 -10.62 -6.57
N SER A 252 46.60 -11.37 -5.48
CA SER A 252 47.65 -12.26 -4.98
C SER A 252 47.94 -13.39 -5.96
N SER A 253 46.92 -13.96 -6.60
CA SER A 253 47.08 -15.05 -7.56
C SER A 253 47.74 -14.58 -8.85
N LEU A 254 47.33 -13.41 -9.39
CA LEU A 254 48.00 -12.76 -10.51
C LEU A 254 49.46 -12.41 -10.18
N GLY A 255 49.70 -11.85 -8.99
CA GLY A 255 51.05 -11.54 -8.52
C GLY A 255 51.94 -12.78 -8.46
N ALA A 256 51.44 -13.86 -7.88
CA ALA A 256 52.16 -15.14 -7.79
C ALA A 256 52.48 -15.73 -9.17
N VAL A 257 51.53 -15.67 -10.12
CA VAL A 257 51.74 -16.15 -11.50
C VAL A 257 52.78 -15.31 -12.23
N VAL A 258 52.70 -13.98 -12.13
CA VAL A 258 53.69 -13.07 -12.73
C VAL A 258 55.07 -13.29 -12.13
N GLN A 259 55.17 -13.41 -10.81
CA GLN A 259 56.43 -13.66 -10.12
C GLN A 259 57.04 -15.01 -10.50
N ALA A 260 56.24 -16.08 -10.57
CA ALA A 260 56.69 -17.39 -11.02
C ALA A 260 57.22 -17.33 -12.47
N ARG A 261 56.52 -16.60 -13.36
CA ARG A 261 56.97 -16.41 -14.74
C ARG A 261 58.30 -15.64 -14.81
N GLN A 262 58.44 -14.56 -14.05
CA GLN A 262 59.67 -13.77 -14.01
C GLN A 262 60.84 -14.57 -13.44
N ALA A 263 60.62 -15.34 -12.37
CA ALA A 263 61.64 -16.20 -11.78
C ALA A 263 62.12 -17.27 -12.77
N SER A 264 61.20 -17.94 -13.48
CA SER A 264 61.55 -18.91 -14.52
C SER A 264 62.34 -18.28 -15.67
N HIS A 265 61.93 -17.09 -16.13
CA HIS A 265 62.68 -16.37 -17.18
C HIS A 265 64.08 -15.98 -16.70
N ALA A 266 64.22 -15.41 -15.51
CA ALA A 266 65.51 -15.01 -14.95
C ALA A 266 66.43 -16.23 -14.74
N ALA A 267 65.88 -17.37 -14.31
CA ALA A 267 66.62 -18.60 -14.16
C ALA A 267 67.20 -19.07 -15.51
N ILE A 268 66.38 -19.14 -16.57
CA ILE A 268 66.82 -19.51 -17.93
C ILE A 268 67.90 -18.54 -18.43
N GLU A 269 67.68 -17.24 -18.22
CA GLU A 269 68.61 -16.19 -18.67
C GLU A 269 69.98 -16.30 -18.00
N SER A 270 70.03 -16.69 -16.73
CA SER A 270 71.27 -16.83 -15.93
C SER A 270 72.06 -18.12 -16.15
N LEU A 271 71.54 -19.07 -16.95
CA LEU A 271 72.23 -20.34 -17.19
C LEU A 271 73.56 -20.11 -17.93
N PRO A 272 74.69 -20.67 -17.44
CA PRO A 272 75.99 -20.54 -18.11
C PRO A 272 76.06 -21.32 -19.43
N ASP A 273 75.25 -22.38 -19.54
CA ASP A 273 75.15 -23.18 -20.76
C ASP A 273 74.22 -22.49 -21.77
N PRO A 274 74.60 -22.40 -23.06
CA PRO A 274 73.76 -21.89 -24.13
C PRO A 274 72.44 -22.68 -24.26
N VAL A 275 71.30 -22.00 -24.04
CA VAL A 275 69.96 -22.58 -24.19
C VAL A 275 69.15 -21.77 -25.21
N VAL A 276 68.54 -22.47 -26.17
CA VAL A 276 67.61 -21.89 -27.15
C VAL A 276 66.34 -22.73 -27.18
N VAL A 277 65.18 -22.07 -27.11
CA VAL A 277 63.86 -22.67 -27.17
C VAL A 277 63.24 -22.34 -28.52
N PHE A 278 62.62 -23.34 -29.16
CA PHE A 278 61.99 -23.19 -30.48
C PHE A 278 60.50 -23.53 -30.42
N ASP A 279 59.71 -22.94 -31.32
CA ASP A 279 58.35 -23.40 -31.60
C ASP A 279 58.35 -24.61 -32.56
N GLY A 280 57.19 -25.25 -32.72
CA GLY A 280 57.05 -26.40 -33.65
C GLY A 280 57.42 -26.07 -35.09
N GLY A 281 57.30 -24.79 -35.50
CA GLY A 281 57.66 -24.28 -36.83
C GLY A 281 59.15 -23.94 -37.01
N GLY A 282 59.96 -24.01 -35.95
CA GLY A 282 61.39 -23.71 -35.98
C GLY A 282 61.75 -22.24 -35.75
N ARG A 283 60.79 -21.41 -35.29
CA ARG A 283 61.10 -20.04 -34.83
C ARG A 283 61.67 -20.09 -33.42
N ILE A 284 62.64 -19.23 -33.14
CA ILE A 284 63.21 -19.10 -31.80
C ILE A 284 62.17 -18.40 -30.91
N LEU A 285 61.79 -19.03 -29.80
CA LEU A 285 60.85 -18.49 -28.80
C LEU A 285 61.57 -17.77 -27.66
N ALA A 286 62.75 -18.25 -27.27
CA ALA A 286 63.61 -17.64 -26.26
C ALA A 286 65.04 -18.14 -26.44
N ALA A 287 66.03 -17.31 -26.11
CA ALA A 287 67.44 -17.71 -26.07
C ALA A 287 68.13 -16.98 -24.93
N ASN A 288 68.86 -17.70 -24.07
CA ASN A 288 69.55 -17.08 -22.93
C ASN A 288 70.80 -16.27 -23.33
N GLU A 289 71.38 -15.51 -22.41
CA GLU A 289 72.55 -14.65 -22.71
C GLU A 289 73.74 -15.44 -23.27
N ALA A 290 74.01 -16.63 -22.72
CA ALA A 290 75.06 -17.52 -23.18
C ALA A 290 74.83 -17.96 -24.65
N ALA A 291 73.60 -18.30 -25.03
CA ALA A 291 73.25 -18.66 -26.39
C ALA A 291 73.31 -17.48 -27.36
N ARG A 292 72.84 -16.29 -26.96
CA ARG A 292 72.92 -15.11 -27.81
C ARG A 292 74.36 -14.71 -28.08
N THR A 293 75.23 -14.81 -27.08
CA THR A 293 76.67 -14.55 -27.23
C THR A 293 77.36 -15.60 -28.11
N LEU A 294 77.04 -16.88 -27.91
CA LEU A 294 77.63 -17.98 -28.67
C LEU A 294 77.19 -17.98 -30.14
N LEU A 295 75.89 -17.82 -30.37
CA LEU A 295 75.25 -17.91 -31.69
C LEU A 295 75.15 -16.55 -32.40
N ARG A 296 75.65 -15.48 -31.77
CA ARG A 296 75.62 -14.09 -32.26
C ARG A 296 74.22 -13.61 -32.67
N LEU A 297 73.22 -14.04 -31.92
CA LEU A 297 71.83 -13.69 -32.20
C LEU A 297 71.56 -12.23 -31.82
N PRO A 298 70.73 -11.50 -32.59
CA PRO A 298 70.28 -10.17 -32.21
C PRO A 298 69.52 -10.21 -30.88
N ARG A 299 69.58 -9.12 -30.11
CA ARG A 299 68.85 -8.99 -28.83
C ARG A 299 67.33 -8.98 -28.99
N ASP A 300 66.84 -8.74 -30.20
CA ASP A 300 65.42 -8.80 -30.52
C ASP A 300 65.01 -10.25 -30.84
N GLU A 301 64.31 -10.88 -29.90
CA GLU A 301 63.83 -12.27 -29.99
C GLU A 301 62.91 -12.51 -31.20
N GLN A 302 62.22 -11.47 -31.68
CA GLN A 302 61.30 -11.57 -32.82
C GLN A 302 62.01 -11.52 -34.19
N ALA A 303 63.26 -11.04 -34.20
CA ALA A 303 64.08 -10.93 -35.41
C ALA A 303 65.03 -12.13 -35.62
N ALA A 304 65.31 -12.90 -34.58
CA ALA A 304 66.28 -14.01 -34.62
C ALA A 304 65.70 -15.23 -35.37
N ARG A 305 66.27 -15.58 -36.52
CA ARG A 305 65.95 -16.84 -37.22
C ARG A 305 67.12 -17.80 -37.11
N LEU A 306 66.81 -19.10 -37.13
CA LEU A 306 67.84 -20.14 -37.17
C LEU A 306 68.75 -20.01 -38.41
N GLY A 307 68.27 -19.36 -39.46
CA GLY A 307 69.02 -19.00 -40.67
C GLY A 307 70.12 -17.93 -40.46
N ASP A 308 70.14 -17.24 -39.33
CA ASP A 308 71.14 -16.20 -39.02
C ASP A 308 72.32 -16.75 -38.19
N VAL A 309 72.21 -17.98 -37.70
CA VAL A 309 73.24 -18.68 -36.90
C VAL A 309 74.30 -19.29 -37.80
N ASP A 310 75.59 -19.23 -37.48
CA ASP A 310 76.66 -19.81 -38.31
C ASP A 310 76.38 -21.27 -38.77
N PRO A 311 76.87 -21.70 -39.95
CA PRO A 311 76.50 -22.99 -40.55
C PRO A 311 76.80 -24.22 -39.67
N ALA A 312 77.92 -24.21 -38.95
CA ALA A 312 78.36 -25.30 -38.08
C ALA A 312 77.42 -25.51 -36.86
N PRO A 313 77.11 -24.48 -36.04
CA PRO A 313 76.14 -24.63 -34.96
C PRO A 313 74.72 -24.86 -35.46
N ARG A 314 74.33 -24.26 -36.60
CA ARG A 314 73.00 -24.45 -37.20
C ARG A 314 72.72 -25.91 -37.55
N ALA A 315 73.67 -26.60 -38.18
CA ALA A 315 73.52 -28.01 -38.55
C ALA A 315 73.37 -28.94 -37.33
N ALA A 316 73.99 -28.60 -36.20
CA ALA A 316 73.84 -29.34 -34.96
C ALA A 316 72.46 -29.11 -34.31
N ILE A 317 72.00 -27.85 -34.29
CA ILE A 317 70.68 -27.50 -33.76
C ILE A 317 69.56 -28.15 -34.58
N GLU A 318 69.63 -28.12 -35.92
CA GLU A 318 68.62 -28.75 -36.78
C GLU A 318 68.60 -30.28 -36.63
N ARG A 319 69.76 -30.92 -36.46
CA ARG A 319 69.83 -32.37 -36.18
C ARG A 319 69.15 -32.71 -34.86
N ALA A 320 69.45 -31.98 -33.79
CA ALA A 320 68.82 -32.17 -32.49
C ALA A 320 67.31 -31.93 -32.55
N ARG A 321 66.88 -30.86 -33.21
CA ARG A 321 65.47 -30.50 -33.40
C ARG A 321 64.71 -31.55 -34.20
N ALA A 322 65.24 -31.99 -35.35
CA ALA A 322 64.62 -33.02 -36.18
C ALA A 322 64.56 -34.39 -35.48
N HIS A 323 65.49 -34.67 -34.56
CA HIS A 323 65.43 -35.87 -33.73
C HIS A 323 64.25 -35.80 -32.73
N VAL A 324 64.15 -34.70 -31.98
CA VAL A 324 63.12 -34.49 -30.95
C VAL A 324 61.72 -34.36 -31.57
N LEU A 325 61.56 -33.55 -32.62
CA LEU A 325 60.27 -33.40 -33.33
C LEU A 325 59.85 -34.66 -34.09
N GLY A 326 60.80 -35.53 -34.43
CA GLY A 326 60.53 -36.84 -35.01
C GLY A 326 60.01 -37.89 -34.01
N GLY A 327 59.75 -37.50 -32.75
CA GLY A 327 59.20 -38.38 -31.72
C GLY A 327 60.20 -39.40 -31.15
N ARG A 328 61.50 -39.23 -31.39
CA ARG A 328 62.56 -40.17 -30.97
C ARG A 328 63.04 -39.97 -29.53
N GLY A 329 62.39 -39.08 -28.78
CA GLY A 329 62.76 -38.73 -27.40
C GLY A 329 63.79 -37.61 -27.32
N PRO A 330 64.40 -37.38 -26.13
CA PRO A 330 65.42 -36.35 -25.96
C PRO A 330 66.67 -36.69 -26.77
N TYR A 331 67.18 -35.70 -27.51
CA TYR A 331 68.44 -35.80 -28.21
C TYR A 331 69.60 -35.59 -27.23
N VAL A 332 70.45 -36.60 -27.12
CA VAL A 332 71.69 -36.56 -26.33
C VAL A 332 72.82 -37.05 -27.22
N SER A 333 73.89 -36.26 -27.33
CA SER A 333 75.04 -36.68 -28.13
C SER A 333 75.67 -37.96 -27.60
N GLN A 334 75.91 -38.94 -28.48
CA GLN A 334 76.37 -40.30 -28.08
C GLN A 334 77.90 -40.49 -28.16
N GLY A 335 78.64 -39.52 -28.69
CA GLY A 335 80.11 -39.59 -28.78
C GLY A 335 80.76 -38.28 -29.25
N TYR A 336 82.10 -38.25 -29.21
CA TYR A 336 82.90 -37.07 -29.56
C TYR A 336 82.81 -36.66 -31.06
N GLU A 337 82.19 -37.49 -31.90
CA GLU A 337 81.95 -37.23 -33.32
C GLU A 337 80.86 -36.16 -33.54
N GLU A 338 79.99 -35.93 -32.55
CA GLU A 338 78.90 -34.95 -32.61
C GLU A 338 79.27 -33.60 -31.97
N VAL A 339 80.56 -33.41 -31.62
CA VAL A 339 81.08 -32.17 -31.03
C VAL A 339 81.03 -31.03 -32.04
N VAL A 340 80.41 -29.92 -31.61
CA VAL A 340 80.44 -28.66 -32.33
C VAL A 340 81.58 -27.82 -31.77
N ARG A 341 82.56 -27.49 -32.62
CA ARG A 341 83.67 -26.60 -32.26
C ARG A 341 83.32 -25.18 -32.63
N LEU A 342 83.33 -24.28 -31.65
CA LEU A 342 82.97 -22.88 -31.84
C LEU A 342 84.04 -21.99 -31.20
N ALA A 343 84.45 -20.94 -31.91
CA ALA A 343 85.35 -19.93 -31.38
C ALA A 343 84.55 -18.91 -30.57
N VAL A 344 84.77 -18.89 -29.25
CA VAL A 344 84.06 -18.01 -28.31
C VAL A 344 85.09 -17.14 -27.59
N ALA A 345 84.99 -15.82 -27.75
CA ALA A 345 85.89 -14.86 -27.11
C ALA A 345 87.40 -15.17 -27.32
N GLY A 346 87.79 -15.66 -28.50
CA GLY A 346 89.18 -15.95 -28.87
C GLY A 346 89.71 -17.32 -28.46
N ALA A 347 88.89 -18.18 -27.82
CA ALA A 347 89.24 -19.57 -27.50
C ALA A 347 88.33 -20.56 -28.24
N GLU A 348 88.89 -21.67 -28.76
CA GLU A 348 88.09 -22.79 -29.25
C GLU A 348 87.43 -23.52 -28.07
N ARG A 349 86.10 -23.63 -28.11
CA ARG A 349 85.33 -24.43 -27.16
C ARG A 349 84.57 -25.53 -27.90
N GLN A 350 84.40 -26.65 -27.22
CA GLN A 350 83.71 -27.83 -27.72
C GLN A 350 82.37 -27.96 -27.01
N PHE A 351 81.29 -28.04 -27.78
CA PHE A 351 79.92 -28.16 -27.27
C PHE A 351 79.29 -29.47 -27.72
N LEU A 352 78.56 -30.12 -26.82
CA LEU A 352 77.74 -31.28 -27.12
C LEU A 352 76.26 -30.86 -27.10
N PRO A 353 75.58 -30.84 -28.25
CA PRO A 353 74.19 -30.43 -28.34
C PRO A 353 73.29 -31.41 -27.58
N ARG A 354 72.35 -30.86 -26.79
CA ARG A 354 71.28 -31.61 -26.16
C ARG A 354 69.94 -30.96 -26.50
N GLY A 355 68.91 -31.77 -26.65
CA GLY A 355 67.57 -31.30 -26.96
C GLY A 355 66.51 -32.13 -26.26
N SER A 356 65.50 -31.48 -25.72
CA SER A 356 64.35 -32.14 -25.10
C SER A 356 63.07 -31.42 -25.50
N ALA A 357 61.95 -32.16 -25.55
CA ALA A 357 60.65 -31.55 -25.70
C ALA A 357 60.26 -30.84 -24.39
N LEU A 358 59.82 -29.59 -24.50
CA LEU A 358 59.12 -28.87 -23.45
C LEU A 358 57.63 -29.04 -23.71
N TYR A 359 56.92 -29.69 -22.78
CA TYR A 359 55.49 -29.97 -22.87
C TYR A 359 54.66 -28.90 -22.16
#